data_AF-A0ABC8REL4-F1
#
_entry.id   AF-A0ABC8REL4-F1
#
_cell.length_a   1.000
_cell.length_b   1.000
_cell.length_c   1.000
_cell.angle_alpha   90.00
_cell.angle_beta   90.00
_cell.angle_gamma   90.00
#
_symmetry.space_group_name_H-M   'P 1'
#
loop_
_entity.id
_entity.type
_entity.pdbx_description
1 polymer ?
#
loop_
_entity_poly.entity_id
_entity_poly.type
_entity_poly.pdbx_seq_one_letter_code
_entity_poly.pdbx_strand_id
1 'polypeptide(L)' 'MSFLMEQSGGQAFTGKQRALELVPKKIHERSSIFLGSYDDIEEIKSLYAAAQEQDA' A
#
# COMPACT_ATOMS: atom_id res chain seq x y z
N MET A 1 10.50 2.39 5.34
CA MET A 1 10.38 3.33 4.20
C MET A 1 9.06 4.07 4.16
N SER A 2 7.91 3.41 4.43
CA SER A 2 6.58 4.05 4.42
C SER A 2 6.48 5.39 5.14
N PHE A 3 7.04 5.50 6.35
CA PHE A 3 7.00 6.74 7.13
C PHE A 3 7.66 7.92 6.39
N LEU A 4 8.85 7.73 5.84
CA LEU A 4 9.56 8.77 5.11
C LEU A 4 8.80 9.21 3.85
N MET A 5 8.22 8.24 3.13
CA MET A 5 7.50 8.52 1.89
C MET A 5 6.26 9.39 2.13
N GLU A 6 5.52 9.08 3.18
CA GLU A 6 4.31 9.84 3.54
C GLU A 6 4.64 11.23 4.08
N GLN A 7 5.74 11.37 4.84
CA GLN A 7 6.23 12.68 5.27
C GLN A 7 6.70 13.55 4.10
N SER A 8 7.18 12.94 3.00
CA SER A 8 7.52 13.67 1.77
C SER A 8 6.30 14.02 0.90
N GLY A 9 5.07 13.74 1.34
CA GLY A 9 3.84 14.00 0.57
C GLY A 9 3.46 12.92 -0.44
N GLY A 10 4.19 11.80 -0.47
CA GLY A 10 3.83 10.62 -1.23
C GLY A 10 2.87 9.70 -0.46
N GLN A 11 2.65 8.50 -0.99
CA GLN A 11 1.83 7.49 -0.33
C GLN A 11 2.53 6.12 -0.29
N ALA A 12 2.12 5.27 0.64
CA ALA A 12 2.54 3.88 0.74
C ALA A 12 1.38 2.95 1.17
N PHE A 13 1.22 1.84 0.44
CA PHE A 13 0.07 0.94 0.52
C PHE A 13 0.50 -0.52 0.37
N THR A 14 -0.16 -1.45 1.05
CA THR A 14 0.23 -2.88 1.05
C THR A 14 -0.59 -3.76 0.10
N GLY A 15 -1.51 -3.17 -0.68
CA GLY A 15 -2.48 -3.90 -1.51
C GLY A 15 -3.87 -4.00 -0.86
N LYS A 16 -3.96 -3.77 0.46
CA LYS A 16 -5.24 -3.80 1.21
C LYS A 16 -5.44 -2.60 2.12
N GLN A 17 -4.37 -2.14 2.77
CA GLN A 17 -4.41 -1.03 3.71
C GLN A 17 -3.12 -0.20 3.66
N ARG A 18 -3.09 0.92 4.37
CA ARG A 18 -1.89 1.75 4.49
C ARG A 18 -0.76 0.98 5.16
N ALA A 19 0.47 1.17 4.67
CA ALA A 19 1.62 0.41 5.17
C ALA A 19 1.98 0.73 6.63
N LEU A 20 1.71 1.95 7.14
CA LEU A 20 1.91 2.29 8.55
C LEU A 20 0.84 1.73 9.51
N GLU A 21 -0.32 1.32 8.99
CA GLU A 21 -1.41 0.75 9.80
C GLU A 21 -1.31 -0.77 9.95
N LEU A 22 -0.38 -1.40 9.21
CA LEU A 22 -0.11 -2.82 9.34
C LEU A 22 0.62 -3.14 10.64
N VAL A 23 -0.08 -3.82 11.55
CA VAL A 23 0.51 -4.38 12.78
C VAL A 23 1.08 -5.77 12.49
N PRO A 24 2.41 -5.96 12.52
CA PRO A 24 3.02 -7.26 12.27
C PRO A 24 2.77 -8.23 13.43
N LYS A 25 2.59 -9.52 13.12
CA LYS A 25 2.45 -10.63 14.06
C LYS A 25 3.77 -11.35 14.34
N LYS A 26 4.79 -11.19 13.48
CA LYS A 26 6.12 -11.81 13.60
C LYS A 26 7.22 -10.86 13.16
N ILE A 27 8.43 -11.02 13.73
CA ILE A 27 9.59 -10.14 13.47
C ILE A 27 10.10 -10.16 12.01
N HIS A 28 9.85 -11.23 11.25
CA HIS A 28 10.26 -11.38 9.85
C HIS A 28 9.06 -11.52 8.92
N GLU A 29 7.92 -10.94 9.29
CA GLU A 29 6.75 -10.90 8.44
C GLU A 29 7.02 -10.06 7.18
N ARG A 30 6.63 -10.60 6.02
CA ARG A 30 6.77 -9.92 4.73
C ARG A 30 5.39 -9.47 4.28
N SER A 31 5.33 -8.25 3.76
CA SER A 31 4.15 -7.69 3.12
C SER A 31 4.55 -7.15 1.76
N SER A 32 3.64 -7.25 0.79
CA SER A 32 3.69 -6.43 -0.42
C SER A 32 3.67 -4.96 -0.04
N ILE A 33 4.34 -4.13 -0.85
CA ILE A 33 4.36 -2.69 -0.66
C ILE A 33 4.39 -1.99 -2.02
N PHE A 34 3.51 -1.01 -2.17
CA PHE A 34 3.49 0.00 -3.20
C PHE A 34 3.82 1.32 -2.53
N LEU A 35 4.79 2.06 -3.05
CA LEU A 35 5.18 3.38 -2.53
C LEU A 35 5.56 4.27 -3.71
N GLY A 36 5.11 5.52 -3.69
CA GLY A 36 5.21 6.37 -4.87
C GLY A 36 4.58 7.75 -4.69
N SER A 37 4.44 8.46 -5.82
CA SER A 37 3.65 9.69 -5.89
C SER A 37 2.22 9.42 -5.45
N TYR A 38 1.54 10.44 -4.94
CA TYR A 38 0.16 10.33 -4.49
C TYR A 38 -0.75 9.82 -5.62
N ASP A 39 -0.66 10.45 -6.79
CA ASP A 39 -1.56 10.17 -7.92
C ASP A 39 -1.38 8.75 -8.47
N ASP A 40 -0.12 8.31 -8.66
CA ASP A 40 0.19 6.96 -9.14
C ASP A 40 -0.32 5.88 -8.17
N ILE A 41 -0.23 6.12 -6.86
CA ILE A 41 -0.66 5.16 -5.85
C ILE A 41 -2.19 5.10 -5.79
N GLU A 42 -2.91 6.21 -5.97
CA GLU A 42 -4.37 6.21 -6.08
C GLU A 42 -4.84 5.44 -7.33
N GLU A 43 -4.17 5.62 -8.47
CA GLU A 43 -4.45 4.83 -9.66
C GLU A 43 -4.27 3.33 -9.39
N ILE A 44 -3.13 2.94 -8.79
CA ILE A 44 -2.87 1.53 -8.44
C ILE A 44 -3.94 0.99 -7.47
N LYS A 45 -4.39 1.76 -6.48
CA LYS A 45 -5.47 1.34 -5.57
C LYS A 45 -6.76 1.06 -6.33
N SER A 46 -7.13 1.91 -7.28
CA SER A 46 -8.33 1.71 -8.11
C SER A 46 -8.25 0.43 -8.95
N LEU A 47 -7.07 0.15 -9.54
CA LEU A 47 -6.83 -1.06 -10.32
C LEU A 47 -6.85 -2.32 -9.44
N TYR A 48 -6.27 -2.24 -8.25
CA TYR A 48 -6.31 -3.34 -7.28
C TYR A 48 -7.73 -3.64 -6.80
N ALA A 49 -8.55 -2.61 -6.56
CA ALA A 49 -9.95 -2.77 -6.19
C ALA A 49 -10.76 -3.44 -7.31
N ALA A 50 -10.59 -2.99 -8.56
CA ALA A 50 -11.26 -3.59 -9.72
C ALA A 50 -10.82 -5.05 -9.99
N ALA A 51 -9.53 -5.37 -9.78
CA ALA A 51 -9.04 -6.75 -9.92
C ALA A 51 -9.63 -7.68 -8.84
N GLN A 52 -9.81 -7.20 -7.61
CA GLN A 52 -10.44 -7.99 -6.53
C GLN A 52 -11.88 -8.39 -6.85
N GLU A 53 -12.62 -7.60 -7.64
CA GLU A 53 -14.00 -7.90 -8.07
C GLU A 53 -14.07 -8.95 -9.19
N GLN A 54 -13.02 -9.12 -9.98
CA GLN A 54 -12.98 -10.11 -11.07
C GLN A 54 -12.60 -11.52 -10.60
N ASP A 55 -11.95 -11.62 -9.44
CA ASP A 55 -11.54 -12.90 -8.84
C ASP A 55 -12.59 -13.50 -7.90
N ALA A 56 -13.79 -12.91 -7.80
CA ALA A 56 -14.91 -13.32 -6.94
C ALA A 56 -16.10 -13.86 -7.76
#